data_AF-A0A8C6MSQ5-F1
#
_entry.id   AF-A0A8C6MSQ5-F1
#
_cell.length_a   1.000
_cell.length_b   1.000
_cell.length_c   1.000
_cell.angle_alpha   90.00
_cell.angle_beta   90.00
_cell.angle_gamma   90.00
#
_symmetry.space_group_name_H-M   'P 1'
#
loop_
_entity.id
_entity.type
_entity.pdbx_description
1 polymer ?
#
loop_
_entity_poly.entity_id
_entity_poly.type
_entity_poly.pdbx_seq_one_letter_code
_entity_poly.pdbx_strand_id
1 'polypeptide(L)' 'DLVTYDDVHVNFTQEEWALLDPSQKRLYKGVMVETYRNLTAIGYIWEEHTSEDHFQTSRSHGR' A
#
# COMPACT_ATOMS: atom_id res chain seq x y z
N ASP A 1 17.47 -9.89 -9.48
CA ASP A 1 16.47 -10.21 -8.46
C ASP A 1 15.25 -9.31 -8.53
N LEU A 2 14.07 -9.90 -8.40
CA LEU A 2 12.80 -9.19 -8.23
C LEU A 2 12.36 -9.41 -6.78
N VAL A 3 12.15 -8.33 -6.05
CA VAL A 3 11.57 -8.38 -4.69
C VAL A 3 10.07 -8.57 -4.83
N THR A 4 9.54 -9.62 -4.21
CA THR A 4 8.12 -9.94 -4.20
C THR A 4 7.48 -9.56 -2.87
N TYR A 5 6.15 -9.59 -2.81
CA TYR A 5 5.41 -9.34 -1.57
C TYR A 5 5.81 -10.31 -0.45
N ASP A 6 6.11 -11.56 -0.81
CA ASP A 6 6.48 -12.58 0.16
C ASP A 6 7.80 -12.26 0.88
N ASP A 7 8.74 -11.61 0.18
CA ASP A 7 10.04 -11.22 0.71
C ASP A 7 9.96 -10.11 1.77
N VAL A 8 8.84 -9.37 1.84
CA VAL A 8 8.70 -8.17 2.68
C VAL A 8 7.58 -8.25 3.72
N HIS A 9 6.68 -9.24 3.63
CA HIS A 9 5.56 -9.37 4.56
C HIS A 9 5.90 -10.29 5.73
N VAL A 10 5.44 -9.92 6.92
CA VAL A 10 5.51 -10.75 8.13
C VAL A 10 4.10 -10.88 8.66
N ASN A 11 3.60 -12.10 8.82
CA ASN A 11 2.28 -12.37 9.38
C ASN A 11 2.41 -13.18 10.67
N PHE A 12 1.65 -12.79 11.68
CA PHE A 12 1.58 -13.50 12.96
C PHE A 12 0.18 -14.06 13.16
N THR A 13 0.09 -15.29 13.62
CA THR A 13 -1.14 -15.80 14.24
C THR A 13 -1.42 -15.07 15.54
N GLN A 14 -2.63 -15.24 16.11
CA GLN A 14 -2.99 -14.56 17.35
C GLN A 14 -2.16 -15.05 18.55
N GLU A 15 -1.81 -16.34 18.55
CA GLU A 15 -0.96 -16.99 19.53
C GLU A 15 0.48 -16.47 19.44
N GLU A 16 1.05 -16.40 18.23
CA GLU A 16 2.39 -15.84 18.00
C GLU A 16 2.43 -14.36 18.36
N TRP A 17 1.40 -13.60 17.99
CA TRP A 17 1.27 -12.19 18.34
C TRP A 17 1.25 -12.00 19.86
N ALA A 18 0.57 -12.86 20.61
CA ALA A 18 0.54 -12.78 22.08
C ALA A 18 1.95 -12.87 22.68
N LEU A 19 2.80 -13.72 22.11
CA LEU A 19 4.16 -14.01 22.57
C LEU A 19 5.20 -12.94 22.19
N LEU A 20 4.88 -12.03 21.26
CA LEU A 20 5.84 -10.98 20.84
C LEU A 20 6.17 -10.00 21.97
N ASP A 21 7.43 -9.57 21.97
CA ASP A 21 7.90 -8.50 22.84
C ASP A 21 7.19 -7.18 22.55
N PRO A 22 7.02 -6.30 23.56
CA PRO A 22 6.43 -4.98 23.35
C PRO A 22 7.14 -4.14 22.27
N SER A 23 8.46 -4.32 22.09
CA SER A 23 9.24 -3.67 21.04
C SER A 23 8.87 -4.19 19.65
N GLN A 24 8.71 -5.50 19.48
CA GLN A 24 8.30 -6.13 18.21
C GLN A 24 6.89 -5.72 17.82
N LYS A 25 5.94 -5.74 18.77
CA LYS A 25 4.56 -5.26 18.54
C LYS A 25 4.53 -3.81 18.08
N ARG A 26 5.39 -2.97 18.66
CA ARG A 26 5.51 -1.55 18.30
C ARG A 26 6.08 -1.37 16.90
N LEU A 27 7.13 -2.12 16.56
CA LEU A 27 7.73 -2.10 15.24
C LEU A 27 6.72 -2.53 14.17
N TYR A 28 6.03 -3.65 14.38
CA TYR A 28 4.99 -4.14 13.46
C TYR A 28 3.90 -3.09 13.22
N LYS A 29 3.37 -2.48 14.29
CA LYS A 29 2.38 -1.39 14.16
C LYS A 29 2.93 -0.20 13.38
N GLY A 30 4.18 0.19 13.61
CA GLY A 30 4.85 1.27 12.89
C GLY A 30 4.93 0.98 11.39
N VAL A 31 5.43 -0.20 11.04
CA VAL A 31 5.54 -0.64 9.64
C VAL A 31 4.17 -0.70 8.97
N MET A 32 3.16 -1.30 9.62
CA MET A 32 1.81 -1.42 9.03
C MET A 32 1.13 -0.06 8.81
N VAL A 33 1.35 0.91 9.70
CA VAL A 33 0.84 2.28 9.51
C VAL A 33 1.51 2.95 8.32
N GLU A 34 2.84 2.80 8.16
CA GLU A 34 3.57 3.33 7.01
C GLU A 34 3.10 2.68 5.70
N THR A 35 2.94 1.35 5.68
CA THR A 35 2.42 0.61 4.54
C THR A 35 1.03 1.10 4.15
N TYR A 36 0.11 1.29 5.11
CA TYR A 36 -1.22 1.80 4.83
C TYR A 36 -1.17 3.20 4.20
N ARG A 37 -0.35 4.11 4.76
CA ARG A 37 -0.16 5.46 4.21
C ARG A 37 0.37 5.42 2.77
N ASN A 38 1.36 4.57 2.50
CA ASN A 38 1.92 4.41 1.16
C ASN A 38 0.87 3.90 0.16
N LEU A 39 0.10 2.88 0.55
CA LEU A 39 -0.98 2.35 -0.29
C LEU A 39 -2.07 3.39 -0.55
N THR A 40 -2.45 4.18 0.47
CA THR A 40 -3.40 5.29 0.32
C THR A 40 -2.86 6.36 -0.63
N ALA A 41 -1.60 6.76 -0.49
CA ALA A 41 -0.97 7.75 -1.35
C ALA A 41 -0.91 7.27 -2.82
N ILE A 42 -0.54 6.00 -3.03
CA ILE A 42 -0.62 5.35 -4.34
C ILE A 42 -2.07 5.43 -4.85
N GLY A 43 -3.06 5.00 -4.07
CA GLY A 43 -4.48 5.08 -4.47
C GLY A 43 -4.89 6.46 -4.99
N TYR A 44 -4.51 7.53 -4.30
CA TYR A 44 -4.78 8.91 -4.75
C TYR A 44 -4.05 9.29 -6.04
N ILE A 45 -2.77 8.94 -6.17
CA ILE A 45 -1.99 9.18 -7.40
C ILE A 45 -2.66 8.50 -8.60
N TRP A 46 -3.12 7.26 -8.43
CA TRP A 46 -3.80 6.53 -9.48
C TRP A 46 -5.15 7.17 -9.84
N GLU A 47 -5.92 7.65 -8.86
CA GLU A 47 -7.20 8.35 -9.10
C GLU A 47 -7.01 9.69 -9.83
N GLU A 48 -5.98 10.47 -9.47
CA GLU A 48 -5.61 11.72 -10.13
C GLU A 48 -5.26 11.50 -11.61
N HIS A 49 -4.37 10.55 -11.90
CA HIS A 49 -3.98 10.23 -13.28
C HIS A 49 -5.13 9.61 -14.09
N THR A 50 -6.02 8.84 -13.46
CA THR A 50 -7.20 8.30 -14.15
C THR A 50 -8.18 9.43 -14.54
N SER A 51 -8.28 10.49 -13.74
CA SER A 51 -9.09 11.67 -14.09
C SER A 51 -8.55 12.40 -15.32
N GLU A 52 -7.23 12.55 -15.44
CA GLU A 52 -6.58 13.22 -16.58
C GLU A 52 -6.75 12.46 -17.92
N ASP A 53 -6.70 11.12 -17.88
CA ASP A 53 -6.90 10.28 -19.08
C ASP A 53 -8.34 10.39 -19.64
N HIS A 54 -9.34 10.60 -18.78
CA HIS A 54 -10.73 10.82 -19.22
C HIS A 54 -10.96 12.18 -19.90
N PHE A 55 -10.19 13.21 -19.56
CA PHE A 55 -10.27 14.51 -20.27
C PHE A 55 -9.56 14.49 -21.62
N GLN A 56 -8.48 13.71 -21.78
CA GLN A 56 -7.80 13.60 -23.08
C GLN A 56 -8.56 12.75 -24.09
N THR A 57 -9.17 11.65 -23.65
CA THR A 57 -10.00 10.79 -24.52
C THR A 57 -11.25 11.51 -25.04
N SER A 58 -11.82 12.42 -24.26
CA SER A 58 -12.96 13.26 -24.69
C SER A 58 -12.59 14.29 -25.77
N ARG A 59 -11.34 14.78 -25.78
CA ARG A 59 -10.84 15.75 -26.78
C ARG A 59 -10.41 15.10 -28.10
N SER A 60 -10.08 13.81 -28.11
CA SER A 60 -9.67 13.09 -29.32
C SER A 60 -10.84 12.55 -30.15
N HIS A 61 -12.01 12.33 -29.54
CA HIS A 61 -13.24 11.86 -30.22
C HIS A 61 -14.09 13.00 -30.82
N GLY A 62 -13.66 14.25 -30.68
CA GLY A 62 -14.33 15.43 -31.24
C GLY A 62 -13.68 15.96 -32.54
N ARG A 63 -13.30 15.08 -33.48
CA ARG A 63 -12.85 15.46 -34.83
C ARG A 63 -13.52 14.61 -35.89
#